data_AF-A0A2D5T405-F1
#
_entry.id   AF-A0A2D5T405-F1
#
_cell.length_a   1.000
_cell.length_b   1.000
_cell.length_c   1.000
_cell.angle_alpha   90.00
_cell.angle_beta   90.00
_cell.angle_gamma   90.00
#
_symmetry.space_group_name_H-M   'P 1'
#
loop_
_entity.id
_entity.type
_entity.pdbx_description
1 polymer ?
#
loop_
_entity_poly.entity_id
_entity_poly.type
_entity_poly.pdbx_seq_one_letter_code
_entity_poly.pdbx_strand_id
1 'polypeptide(L)'
;MKKLVLFTAMVALFGNATETFAQCDDLSDVARFSSAAEQTIIDYKHGLMWSACAISPSSGRCMAETEVRSRMTGLQALQFAEDAQLGGHADWRLPNLKEALTLFGGCNDFTYQAPLQAGKYQRRIWTATLDAGLSGASLKTVTMSDGQIVPWAIKTSAASVFLVRDVAQGAQ
;
A
#
# COMPACT_ATOMS: atom_id res chain seq x y z
N MET A 1 -20.72 70.05 -30.39
CA MET A 1 -21.62 68.90 -30.14
C MET A 1 -20.92 67.62 -30.59
N LYS A 2 -20.29 66.87 -29.67
CA LYS A 2 -19.81 65.49 -29.89
C LYS A 2 -20.25 64.69 -28.67
N LYS A 3 -21.06 63.66 -28.91
CA LYS A 3 -21.72 62.84 -27.90
C LYS A 3 -20.71 61.88 -27.26
N LEU A 4 -20.66 61.86 -25.93
CA LEU A 4 -19.88 60.92 -25.12
C LEU A 4 -20.63 59.58 -25.07
N VAL A 5 -20.01 58.50 -25.53
CA VAL A 5 -20.56 57.15 -25.41
C VAL A 5 -19.79 56.44 -24.29
N LEU A 6 -20.46 56.15 -23.17
CA LEU A 6 -19.93 55.32 -22.09
C LEU A 6 -20.01 53.85 -22.50
N PHE A 7 -18.87 53.15 -22.52
CA PHE A 7 -18.81 51.69 -22.60
C PHE A 7 -18.74 51.12 -21.18
N THR A 8 -19.79 50.43 -20.75
CA THR A 8 -19.82 49.63 -19.52
C THR A 8 -19.05 48.32 -19.75
N ALA A 9 -17.91 48.17 -19.07
CA ALA A 9 -17.17 46.92 -19.05
C ALA A 9 -17.78 45.95 -18.02
N MET A 10 -18.44 44.88 -18.50
CA MET A 10 -18.81 43.73 -17.68
C MET A 10 -17.54 42.91 -17.42
N VAL A 11 -17.03 42.96 -16.19
CA VAL A 11 -15.94 42.08 -15.75
C VAL A 11 -16.53 40.71 -15.42
N ALA A 12 -16.28 39.72 -16.28
CA ALA A 12 -16.58 38.34 -15.97
C ALA A 12 -15.59 37.85 -14.90
N LEU A 13 -16.09 37.56 -13.70
CA LEU A 13 -15.34 36.90 -12.65
C LEU A 13 -15.23 35.42 -13.00
N PHE A 14 -14.11 35.02 -13.58
CA PHE A 14 -13.74 33.61 -13.70
C PHE A 14 -13.34 33.12 -12.32
N GLY A 15 -14.26 32.42 -11.64
CA GLY A 15 -13.93 31.65 -10.45
C GLY A 15 -13.03 30.48 -10.86
N ASN A 16 -11.74 30.57 -10.56
CA ASN A 16 -10.86 29.42 -10.67
C ASN A 16 -11.26 28.44 -9.56
N ALA A 17 -11.90 27.34 -9.92
CA ALA A 17 -11.98 26.18 -9.04
C ALA A 17 -10.56 25.65 -8.90
N THR A 18 -9.91 25.94 -7.76
CA THR A 18 -8.67 25.25 -7.41
C THR A 18 -9.03 23.78 -7.18
N GLU A 19 -8.65 22.93 -8.13
CA GLU A 19 -8.72 21.49 -7.92
C GLU A 19 -7.78 21.14 -6.77
N THR A 20 -8.36 20.77 -5.63
CA THR A 20 -7.60 20.30 -4.49
C THR A 20 -7.05 18.91 -4.83
N PHE A 21 -5.81 18.85 -5.30
CA PHE A 21 -5.10 17.57 -5.41
C PHE A 21 -4.89 17.01 -4.01
N ALA A 22 -5.10 15.70 -3.83
CA ALA A 22 -4.78 15.02 -2.58
C ALA A 22 -3.27 15.13 -2.33
N GLN A 23 -2.88 15.96 -1.36
CA GLN A 23 -1.50 16.10 -0.93
C GLN A 23 -1.16 14.93 0.02
N CYS A 24 -0.18 14.08 -0.35
CA CYS A 24 0.28 12.99 0.53
C CYS A 24 1.34 13.43 1.53
N ASP A 25 1.70 14.70 1.49
CA ASP A 25 2.52 15.32 2.52
C ASP A 25 1.64 15.48 3.76
N ASP A 26 1.53 14.40 4.54
CA ASP A 26 0.97 14.42 5.88
C ASP A 26 2.00 15.14 6.76
N LEU A 27 2.06 16.47 6.64
CA LEU A 27 2.92 17.37 7.42
C LEU A 27 2.52 17.42 8.91
N SER A 28 1.81 16.40 9.41
CA SER A 28 1.56 16.24 10.83
C SER A 28 2.86 15.84 11.52
N ASP A 29 3.23 16.54 12.59
CA ASP A 29 4.42 16.23 13.41
C ASP A 29 4.33 14.87 14.13
N VAL A 30 3.24 14.12 13.97
CA VAL A 30 3.07 12.78 14.55
C VAL A 30 3.57 11.75 13.55
N ALA A 31 4.58 10.97 13.97
CA ALA A 31 5.07 9.86 13.19
C ALA A 31 3.94 8.85 12.92
N ARG A 32 3.56 8.67 11.65
CA ARG A 32 2.56 7.68 11.23
C ARG A 32 2.99 6.25 11.56
N PHE A 33 4.28 5.97 11.45
CA PHE A 33 4.84 4.63 11.60
C PHE A 33 5.81 4.56 12.78
N SER A 34 5.83 3.41 13.47
CA SER A 34 6.89 3.11 14.45
C SER A 34 8.23 2.86 13.76
N SER A 35 9.33 2.89 14.51
CA SER A 35 10.57 2.23 14.07
C SER A 35 10.35 0.73 13.90
N ALA A 36 11.08 0.10 12.99
CA ALA A 36 11.07 -1.35 12.84
C ALA A 36 11.67 -2.03 14.08
N ALA A 37 10.96 -2.98 14.66
CA ALA A 37 11.42 -3.82 15.77
C ALA A 37 10.89 -5.24 15.58
N GLU A 38 11.68 -6.27 15.88
CA GLU A 38 11.27 -7.68 15.72
C GLU A 38 10.64 -8.00 14.35
N GLN A 39 11.11 -7.31 13.29
CA GLN A 39 10.62 -7.44 11.91
C GLN A 39 9.17 -6.96 11.68
N THR A 40 8.65 -6.11 12.56
CA THR A 40 7.33 -5.48 12.43
C THR A 40 7.41 -3.96 12.52
N ILE A 41 6.38 -3.30 11.96
CA ILE A 41 6.17 -1.85 12.01
C ILE A 41 4.69 -1.59 12.31
N ILE A 42 4.40 -0.63 13.19
CA ILE A 42 3.03 -0.20 13.51
C ILE A 42 2.65 0.99 12.62
N ASP A 43 1.48 0.95 11.99
CA ASP A 43 0.81 2.08 11.33
C ASP A 43 -0.24 2.65 12.29
N TYR A 44 0.13 3.70 13.04
CA TYR A 44 -0.72 4.32 14.06
C TYR A 44 -1.99 4.94 13.47
N LYS A 45 -1.94 5.38 12.20
CA LYS A 45 -3.08 6.03 11.53
C LYS A 45 -4.23 5.06 11.28
N HIS A 46 -3.92 3.79 11.03
CA HIS A 46 -4.91 2.78 10.68
C HIS A 46 -5.09 1.71 11.77
N GLY A 47 -4.32 1.76 12.87
CA GLY A 47 -4.37 0.74 13.92
C GLY A 47 -3.90 -0.63 13.43
N LEU A 48 -2.96 -0.65 12.47
CA LEU A 48 -2.45 -1.86 11.84
C LEU A 48 -1.00 -2.09 12.25
N MET A 49 -0.58 -3.35 12.24
CA MET A 49 0.83 -3.72 12.29
C MET A 49 1.17 -4.53 11.04
N TRP A 50 2.30 -4.20 10.45
CA TRP A 50 2.80 -4.77 9.20
C TRP A 50 4.09 -5.55 9.44
N SER A 51 4.35 -6.56 8.62
CA SER A 51 5.73 -7.04 8.47
C SER A 51 6.59 -5.90 7.92
N ALA A 52 7.73 -5.65 8.53
CA ALA A 52 8.63 -4.54 8.18
C ALA A 52 9.28 -4.69 6.78
N CYS A 53 8.98 -5.77 6.08
CA CYS A 53 9.72 -6.27 4.92
C CYS A 53 8.87 -7.25 4.12
N ALA A 54 9.30 -7.55 2.90
CA ALA A 54 8.80 -8.70 2.15
C ALA A 54 9.23 -10.00 2.84
N ILE A 55 8.31 -10.96 2.96
CA ILE A 55 8.57 -12.24 3.62
C ILE A 55 9.21 -13.23 2.65
N SER A 56 10.31 -13.88 3.05
CA SER A 56 10.94 -14.95 2.29
C SER A 56 10.09 -16.22 2.32
N PRO A 57 9.83 -16.87 1.17
CA PRO A 57 9.15 -18.16 1.14
C PRO A 57 9.94 -19.30 1.76
N SER A 58 11.26 -19.13 1.96
CA SER A 58 12.12 -20.17 2.50
C SER A 58 12.24 -20.10 4.02
N SER A 59 12.33 -18.89 4.59
CA SER A 59 12.54 -18.70 6.03
C SER A 59 11.26 -18.35 6.78
N GLY A 60 10.22 -17.87 6.10
CA GLY A 60 9.02 -17.32 6.73
C GLY A 60 9.26 -16.02 7.50
N ARG A 61 10.43 -15.39 7.32
CA ARG A 61 10.85 -14.14 7.96
C ARG A 61 11.15 -13.08 6.91
N CYS A 62 11.58 -11.89 7.34
CA CYS A 62 12.14 -10.92 6.41
C CYS A 62 13.16 -11.56 5.48
N MET A 63 13.05 -11.21 4.19
CA MET A 63 14.06 -11.59 3.23
C MET A 63 15.45 -11.14 3.66
N ALA A 64 16.42 -12.04 3.51
CA ALA A 64 17.82 -11.68 3.67
C ALA A 64 18.28 -10.81 2.50
N GLU A 65 19.34 -10.03 2.70
CA GLU A 65 19.94 -9.19 1.65
C GLU A 65 20.41 -9.99 0.42
N THR A 66 20.75 -11.26 0.62
CA THR A 66 21.14 -12.20 -0.43
C THR A 66 19.96 -12.64 -1.30
N GLU A 67 18.73 -12.46 -0.83
CA GLU A 67 17.54 -12.83 -1.56
C GLU A 67 17.08 -11.68 -2.46
N VAL A 68 17.05 -11.95 -3.76
CA VAL A 68 16.73 -10.93 -4.76
C VAL A 68 15.22 -10.81 -5.03
N ARG A 69 14.43 -11.84 -4.70
CA ARG A 69 12.96 -11.90 -4.92
C ARG A 69 12.27 -12.77 -3.88
N SER A 70 11.13 -12.32 -3.38
CA SER A 70 10.12 -13.18 -2.76
C SER A 70 8.90 -13.21 -3.66
N ARG A 71 8.57 -14.39 -4.19
CA ARG A 71 7.35 -14.60 -4.97
C ARG A 71 6.70 -15.90 -4.56
N MET A 72 5.46 -15.79 -4.12
CA MET A 72 4.58 -16.93 -3.86
C MET A 72 3.45 -16.94 -4.88
N THR A 73 2.84 -18.11 -5.08
CA THR A 73 1.48 -18.13 -5.66
C THR A 73 0.50 -17.48 -4.69
N GLY A 74 -0.64 -17.02 -5.17
CA GLY A 74 -1.68 -16.46 -4.29
C GLY A 74 -2.17 -17.47 -3.26
N LEU A 75 -2.25 -18.75 -3.63
CA LEU A 75 -2.65 -19.82 -2.73
C LEU A 75 -1.61 -20.05 -1.62
N GLN A 76 -0.33 -20.08 -1.99
CA GLN A 76 0.76 -20.19 -1.01
C GLN A 76 0.79 -18.97 -0.09
N ALA A 77 0.55 -17.77 -0.62
CA ALA A 77 0.55 -16.54 0.16
C ALA A 77 -0.57 -16.51 1.22
N LEU A 78 -1.78 -16.97 0.86
CA LEU A 78 -2.91 -17.08 1.80
C LEU A 78 -2.59 -18.07 2.92
N GLN A 79 -2.20 -19.30 2.56
CA GLN A 79 -1.86 -20.34 3.53
C GLN A 79 -0.72 -19.88 4.45
N PHE A 80 0.33 -19.31 3.86
CA PHE A 80 1.48 -18.84 4.61
C PHE A 80 1.08 -17.76 5.63
N ALA A 81 0.21 -16.82 5.26
CA ALA A 81 -0.19 -15.76 6.15
C ALA A 81 -0.93 -16.29 7.38
N GLU A 82 -1.81 -17.27 7.21
CA GLU A 82 -2.56 -17.91 8.30
C GLU A 82 -1.66 -18.68 9.28
N ASP A 83 -0.57 -19.27 8.79
CA ASP A 83 0.38 -20.06 9.59
C ASP A 83 1.55 -19.24 10.14
N ALA A 84 1.66 -17.96 9.77
CA ALA A 84 2.85 -17.15 10.03
C ALA A 84 3.03 -16.84 11.52
N GLN A 85 4.28 -16.90 11.98
CA GLN A 85 4.71 -16.43 13.30
C GLN A 85 5.83 -15.41 13.15
N LEU A 86 5.52 -14.15 13.44
CA LEU A 86 6.45 -13.02 13.25
C LEU A 86 6.26 -12.00 14.37
N GLY A 87 7.35 -11.47 14.91
CA GLY A 87 7.32 -10.45 15.97
C GLY A 87 6.59 -10.89 17.24
N GLY A 88 6.52 -12.20 17.53
CA GLY A 88 5.75 -12.73 18.67
C GLY A 88 4.25 -12.85 18.44
N HIS A 89 3.78 -12.67 17.21
CA HIS A 89 2.37 -12.72 16.82
C HIS A 89 2.09 -13.85 15.83
N ALA A 90 0.87 -14.42 15.88
CA ALA A 90 0.44 -15.57 15.09
C ALA A 90 -0.92 -15.37 14.37
N ASP A 91 -1.49 -14.18 14.46
CA ASP A 91 -2.78 -13.76 13.89
C ASP A 91 -2.58 -12.90 12.63
N TRP A 92 -1.60 -13.29 11.81
CA TRP A 92 -1.27 -12.58 10.58
C TRP A 92 -2.24 -12.93 9.45
N ARG A 93 -2.39 -12.00 8.51
CA ARG A 93 -3.15 -12.18 7.27
C ARG A 93 -2.49 -11.43 6.14
N LEU A 94 -2.89 -11.75 4.91
CA LEU A 94 -2.63 -10.85 3.78
C LEU A 94 -3.45 -9.56 3.94
N PRO A 95 -2.95 -8.41 3.48
CA PRO A 95 -3.72 -7.19 3.48
C PRO A 95 -4.89 -7.27 2.52
N ASN A 96 -5.98 -6.59 2.84
CA ASN A 96 -6.99 -6.30 1.84
C ASN A 96 -6.52 -5.18 0.90
N LEU A 97 -7.25 -4.98 -0.19
CA LEU A 97 -6.89 -3.99 -1.21
C LEU A 97 -6.82 -2.56 -0.65
N LYS A 98 -7.73 -2.17 0.26
CA LYS A 98 -7.75 -0.82 0.82
C LYS A 98 -6.53 -0.57 1.69
N GLU A 99 -6.17 -1.53 2.54
CA GLU A 99 -4.97 -1.49 3.39
C GLU A 99 -3.70 -1.40 2.55
N ALA A 100 -3.58 -2.24 1.51
CA ALA A 100 -2.45 -2.19 0.58
C ALA A 100 -2.31 -0.81 -0.08
N LEU A 101 -3.41 -0.18 -0.46
CA LEU A 101 -3.42 1.14 -1.08
C LEU A 101 -3.05 2.28 -0.11
N THR A 102 -3.16 2.09 1.22
CA THR A 102 -2.68 3.12 2.17
C THR A 102 -1.14 3.20 2.22
N LEU A 103 -0.45 2.19 1.70
CA LEU A 103 1.00 2.12 1.59
C LEU A 103 1.52 2.31 0.16
N PHE A 104 0.81 1.80 -0.84
CA PHE A 104 1.31 1.79 -2.22
C PHE A 104 0.40 2.53 -3.21
N GLY A 105 -0.79 2.94 -2.79
CA GLY A 105 -1.78 3.62 -3.64
C GLY A 105 -1.74 5.15 -3.55
N GLY A 106 -0.88 5.71 -2.70
CA GLY A 106 -0.83 7.15 -2.41
C GLY A 106 0.42 7.82 -3.00
N CYS A 107 0.16 8.87 -3.78
CA CYS A 107 1.09 9.76 -4.47
C CYS A 107 2.07 9.14 -5.46
N ASN A 108 2.05 9.69 -6.67
CA ASN A 108 3.09 9.53 -7.68
C ASN A 108 4.41 10.22 -7.25
N ASP A 109 4.56 10.51 -5.97
CA ASP A 109 5.80 11.00 -5.41
C ASP A 109 6.73 9.80 -5.25
N PHE A 110 7.63 9.67 -6.21
CA PHE A 110 8.63 8.61 -6.26
C PHE A 110 9.58 8.59 -5.02
N THR A 111 9.49 9.57 -4.12
CA THR A 111 10.24 9.62 -2.86
C THR A 111 9.53 8.90 -1.70
N TYR A 112 8.21 8.67 -1.78
CA TYR A 112 7.49 7.89 -0.77
C TYR A 112 7.82 6.40 -0.92
N GLN A 113 8.90 6.00 -0.25
CA GLN A 113 9.13 4.60 0.05
C GLN A 113 8.21 4.27 1.21
N ALA A 114 7.25 3.35 0.98
CA ALA A 114 6.56 2.73 2.10
C ALA A 114 7.62 2.31 3.14
N PRO A 115 7.36 2.44 4.45
CA PRO A 115 8.36 2.14 5.48
C PRO A 115 8.78 0.66 5.49
N LEU A 116 8.15 -0.16 4.63
CA LEU A 116 8.41 -1.58 4.49
C LEU A 116 9.57 -1.81 3.52
N GLN A 117 10.54 -2.60 3.95
CA GLN A 117 11.69 -2.99 3.14
C GLN A 117 11.25 -3.91 2.00
N ALA A 118 11.23 -3.36 0.79
CA ALA A 118 11.11 -4.12 -0.44
C ALA A 118 12.51 -4.52 -0.94
N GLY A 119 12.68 -5.78 -1.36
CA GLY A 119 13.90 -6.16 -2.06
C GLY A 119 13.99 -5.52 -3.45
N LYS A 120 15.13 -5.77 -4.12
CA LYS A 120 15.50 -5.12 -5.40
C LYS A 120 14.54 -5.35 -6.58
N TYR A 121 13.79 -6.46 -6.60
CA TYR A 121 12.94 -6.84 -7.75
C TYR A 121 11.49 -7.13 -7.38
N GLN A 122 11.05 -6.55 -6.27
CA GLN A 122 9.71 -6.64 -5.75
C GLN A 122 8.91 -5.57 -6.47
N ARG A 123 7.92 -6.02 -7.25
CA ARG A 123 7.12 -5.13 -8.10
C ARG A 123 5.69 -5.04 -7.63
N ARG A 124 5.22 -6.06 -6.93
CA ARG A 124 3.81 -6.26 -6.59
C ARG A 124 3.70 -6.91 -5.23
N ILE A 125 2.61 -6.59 -4.54
CA ILE A 125 2.18 -7.28 -3.32
C ILE A 125 0.89 -8.06 -3.58
N TRP A 126 0.76 -9.22 -2.94
CA TRP A 126 -0.53 -9.92 -2.88
C TRP A 126 -1.49 -9.20 -1.94
N THR A 127 -2.79 -9.26 -2.26
CA THR A 127 -3.86 -8.88 -1.34
C THR A 127 -4.84 -10.06 -1.18
N ALA A 128 -5.55 -10.12 -0.07
CA ALA A 128 -6.64 -11.07 0.17
C ALA A 128 -7.92 -10.73 -0.62
N THR A 129 -7.92 -9.67 -1.43
CA THR A 129 -9.12 -9.24 -2.16
C THR A 129 -9.27 -10.04 -3.45
N LEU A 130 -10.37 -10.78 -3.56
CA LEU A 130 -10.73 -11.55 -4.75
C LEU A 130 -10.93 -10.64 -5.97
N ASP A 131 -10.61 -11.20 -7.13
CA ASP A 131 -10.98 -10.62 -8.42
C ASP A 131 -11.95 -11.53 -9.18
N ALA A 132 -13.02 -10.95 -9.70
CA ALA A 132 -14.09 -11.66 -10.41
C ALA A 132 -13.95 -11.59 -11.94
N GLY A 133 -12.96 -10.86 -12.47
CA GLY A 133 -12.85 -10.54 -13.89
C GLY A 133 -12.11 -11.56 -14.75
N LEU A 134 -11.45 -12.55 -14.13
CA LEU A 134 -10.72 -13.60 -14.84
C LEU A 134 -11.53 -14.90 -14.89
N SER A 135 -11.31 -15.73 -15.91
CA SER A 135 -11.97 -17.03 -16.12
C SER A 135 -11.61 -18.11 -15.06
N GLY A 136 -10.97 -17.72 -13.96
CA GLY A 136 -10.57 -18.59 -12.87
C GLY A 136 -10.20 -17.81 -11.60
N ALA A 137 -10.04 -18.54 -10.49
CA ALA A 137 -9.76 -17.97 -9.18
C ALA A 137 -8.52 -17.06 -9.19
N SER A 138 -8.72 -15.81 -8.76
CA SER A 138 -7.73 -14.75 -8.86
C SER A 138 -7.81 -13.81 -7.66
N LEU A 139 -6.67 -13.24 -7.29
CA LEU A 139 -6.56 -12.20 -6.28
C LEU A 139 -6.05 -10.92 -6.92
N LYS A 140 -6.40 -9.77 -6.33
CA LYS A 140 -5.85 -8.49 -6.73
C LYS A 140 -4.44 -8.34 -6.18
N THR A 141 -3.54 -7.85 -7.02
CA THR A 141 -2.20 -7.39 -6.62
C THR A 141 -2.12 -5.88 -6.75
N VAL A 142 -1.25 -5.26 -5.96
CA VAL A 142 -0.95 -3.82 -6.07
C VAL A 142 0.49 -3.66 -6.50
N THR A 143 0.74 -2.90 -7.57
CA THR A 143 2.10 -2.51 -7.97
C THR A 143 2.67 -1.56 -6.93
N MET A 144 3.90 -1.82 -6.46
CA MET A 144 4.49 -1.05 -5.38
C MET A 144 4.97 0.35 -5.79
N SER A 145 5.23 0.59 -7.08
CA SER A 145 5.77 1.85 -7.59
C SER A 145 4.71 2.92 -7.90
N ASP A 146 3.48 2.50 -8.17
CA ASP A 146 2.42 3.40 -8.67
C ASP A 146 1.00 2.99 -8.21
N GLY A 147 0.89 2.00 -7.33
CA GLY A 147 -0.39 1.56 -6.79
C GLY A 147 -1.31 0.86 -7.78
N GLN A 148 -0.87 0.56 -9.00
CA GLN A 148 -1.73 -0.06 -10.00
C GLN A 148 -2.28 -1.40 -9.52
N ILE A 149 -3.59 -1.57 -9.66
CA ILE A 149 -4.30 -2.77 -9.25
C ILE A 149 -4.35 -3.71 -10.45
N VAL A 150 -3.78 -4.90 -10.30
CA VAL A 150 -3.73 -5.90 -11.37
C VAL A 150 -4.24 -7.25 -10.85
N PRO A 151 -5.27 -7.84 -11.47
CA PRO A 151 -5.72 -9.18 -11.11
C PRO A 151 -4.68 -10.21 -11.52
N TRP A 152 -4.48 -11.21 -10.68
CA TRP A 152 -3.50 -12.26 -10.94
C TRP A 152 -4.03 -13.63 -10.51
N ALA A 153 -3.84 -14.63 -11.36
CA ALA A 153 -4.33 -15.97 -11.10
C ALA A 153 -3.72 -16.55 -9.82
N ILE A 154 -4.55 -17.14 -8.96
CA ILE A 154 -4.13 -17.58 -7.62
C ILE A 154 -3.06 -18.69 -7.66
N LYS A 155 -2.97 -19.43 -8.78
CA LYS A 155 -2.02 -20.52 -8.99
C LYS A 155 -0.66 -20.08 -9.56
N THR A 156 -0.48 -18.82 -9.94
CA THR A 156 0.75 -18.33 -10.56
C THR A 156 1.59 -17.52 -9.58
N SER A 157 2.90 -17.73 -9.58
CA SER A 157 3.84 -16.99 -8.73
C SER A 157 4.05 -15.59 -9.31
N ALA A 158 3.74 -14.55 -8.52
CA ALA A 158 3.54 -13.22 -9.09
C ALA A 158 4.03 -12.07 -8.21
N ALA A 159 3.75 -12.15 -6.92
CA ALA A 159 3.87 -11.03 -6.01
C ALA A 159 4.49 -11.46 -4.68
N SER A 160 5.00 -10.47 -3.97
CA SER A 160 5.60 -10.64 -2.65
C SER A 160 4.54 -10.64 -1.57
N VAL A 161 4.86 -11.29 -0.45
CA VAL A 161 4.00 -11.31 0.72
C VAL A 161 4.48 -10.26 1.71
N PHE A 162 3.56 -9.38 2.08
CA PHE A 162 3.63 -8.56 3.28
C PHE A 162 2.47 -8.96 4.16
N LEU A 163 2.73 -9.15 5.44
CA LEU A 163 1.73 -9.54 6.41
C LEU A 163 1.16 -8.30 7.07
N VAL A 164 -0.12 -8.35 7.42
CA VAL A 164 -0.77 -7.35 8.24
C VAL A 164 -1.59 -8.03 9.33
N ARG A 165 -1.73 -7.34 10.45
CA ARG A 165 -2.65 -7.67 11.54
C ARG A 165 -3.23 -6.38 12.11
N ASP A 166 -4.31 -6.50 12.84
CA ASP A 166 -4.83 -5.41 13.64
C ASP A 166 -4.01 -5.28 14.94
N VAL A 167 -3.77 -4.04 15.39
CA VAL A 167 -3.19 -3.78 16.70
C VAL A 167 -4.32 -3.91 17.73
N ALA A 168 -4.15 -4.77 18.73
CA ALA A 168 -5.13 -4.92 19.80
C ALA A 168 -5.36 -3.54 20.46
N GLN A 169 -6.62 -3.10 20.52
CA GLN A 169 -6.99 -1.89 21.26
C GLN A 169 -6.70 -2.13 22.75
N GLY A 170 -5.58 -1.58 23.26
CA GLY A 170 -5.26 -1.63 24.70
C GLY A 170 -3.80 -1.84 25.09
N ALA A 171 -2.85 -1.96 24.16
CA ALA A 171 -1.41 -1.99 24.50
C ALA A 171 -0.78 -0.61 24.25
N GLN A 172 -0.92 0.29 25.22
CA GLN A 172 -0.05 1.45 25.42
C GLN A 172 0.71 1.26 26.74
#